data_AF-A0A0N8PW58-F1
#
_entry.id   AF-A0A0N8PW58-F1
#
_cell.length_a   1.000
_cell.length_b   1.000
_cell.length_c   1.000
_cell.angle_alpha   90.00
_cell.angle_beta   90.00
_cell.angle_gamma   90.00
#
_symmetry.space_group_name_H-M   'P 1'
#
loop_
_entity.id
_entity.type
_entity.pdbx_description
1 polymer ?
#
loop_
_entity_poly.entity_id
_entity_poly.type
_entity_poly.pdbx_seq_one_letter_code
_entity_poly.pdbx_strand_id
1 'polypeptide(L)' 'MVTRRFTVVLELAGEGGFIVKCLELPVATQGETREEVLKNIKEAIEGYLEVKAQLLHRKIRGEKVEVVVEAPSALLAGS' A
#
# COMPACT_ATOMS: atom_id res chain seq x y z
N MET A 1 -14.26 -7.02 -8.87
CA MET A 1 -13.19 -6.35 -8.10
C MET A 1 -13.82 -5.67 -6.90
N VAL A 2 -13.07 -5.47 -5.81
CA VAL A 2 -13.53 -4.74 -4.62
C VAL A 2 -12.72 -3.47 -4.46
N THR A 3 -13.30 -2.44 -3.85
CA THR A 3 -12.60 -1.16 -3.60
C THR A 3 -12.04 -1.15 -2.18
N ARG A 4 -10.76 -0.76 -2.05
CA ARG A 4 -10.10 -0.49 -0.77
C ARG A 4 -9.40 0.87 -0.84
N ARG A 5 -9.35 1.56 0.29
CA ARG A 5 -8.59 2.81 0.45
C ARG A 5 -7.24 2.50 1.08
N PHE A 6 -6.24 3.26 0.65
CA PHE A 6 -4.88 3.24 1.16
C PHE A 6 -4.44 4.67 1.40
N THR A 7 -3.62 4.87 2.42
CA THR A 7 -3.06 6.17 2.77
C THR A 7 -1.68 6.31 2.16
N VAL A 8 -1.46 7.42 1.47
CA VAL A 8 -0.16 7.71 0.86
C VAL A 8 0.39 9.03 1.36
N VAL A 9 1.71 9.09 1.50
CA VAL A 9 2.45 10.32 1.81
C VAL A 9 3.13 10.79 0.55
N LEU A 10 2.89 12.06 0.17
CA LEU A 10 3.52 12.74 -0.96
C LEU A 10 4.61 13.67 -0.43
N GLU A 11 5.83 13.48 -0.92
CA GLU A 11 7.02 14.26 -0.57
C GLU A 11 7.58 14.94 -1.84
N LEU A 12 8.14 16.14 -1.70
CA LEU A 12 8.96 16.75 -2.74
C LEU A 12 10.34 16.10 -2.75
N ALA A 13 10.83 15.71 -3.93
CA ALA A 13 12.19 15.18 -4.06
C ALA A 13 13.22 16.33 -4.13
N GLY A 14 14.45 16.04 -3.70
CA GLY A 14 15.47 17.08 -3.43
C GLY A 14 15.78 18.00 -4.61
N GLU A 15 15.90 17.46 -5.82
CA GLU A 15 16.20 18.23 -7.04
C GLU A 15 14.94 18.62 -7.84
N GLY A 16 13.76 18.45 -7.25
CA GLY A 16 12.46 18.61 -7.92
C GLY A 16 11.76 17.28 -8.18
N GLY A 17 10.47 17.34 -8.53
CA GLY A 17 9.61 16.16 -8.65
C GLY A 17 9.04 15.68 -7.31
N PHE A 18 8.42 14.51 -7.32
CA PHE A 18 7.65 13.97 -6.21
C PHE A 18 7.98 12.50 -5.95
N ILE A 19 7.93 12.12 -4.67
CA ILE A 19 7.95 10.73 -4.21
C ILE A 19 6.64 10.48 -3.47
N VAL A 20 5.97 9.36 -3.75
CA VAL A 20 4.80 8.90 -3.01
C VAL A 20 5.08 7.55 -2.38
N LYS A 21 4.73 7.39 -1.10
CA LYS A 21 4.87 6.13 -0.36
C LYS A 21 3.51 5.72 0.21
N CYS A 22 3.13 4.45 0.05
CA CYS A 22 1.99 3.88 0.75
C CYS A 22 2.38 3.56 2.20
N LEU A 23 1.52 3.89 3.17
CA LEU A 23 1.80 3.62 4.58
C LEU A 23 1.52 2.17 4.96
N GLU A 24 0.53 1.55 4.34
CA GLU A 24 0.07 0.21 4.66
C GLU A 24 0.78 -0.88 3.84
N LEU A 25 1.44 -0.52 2.74
CA LEU A 25 2.09 -1.45 1.81
C LEU A 25 3.54 -1.03 1.50
N PRO A 26 4.47 -1.97 1.26
CA PRO A 26 5.84 -1.67 0.89
C PRO A 26 5.94 -1.25 -0.60
N VAL A 27 5.24 -0.18 -0.96
CA VAL A 27 5.12 0.33 -2.33
C VAL A 27 5.37 1.84 -2.31
N ALA A 28 6.23 2.28 -3.22
CA ALA A 28 6.52 3.68 -3.46
C ALA A 28 6.72 3.94 -4.96
N THR A 29 6.43 5.16 -5.40
CA THR A 29 6.66 5.63 -6.76
C THR A 29 7.27 7.03 -6.73
N GLN A 30 7.85 7.44 -7.86
CA GLN A 30 8.35 8.79 -8.08
C GLN A 30 7.87 9.30 -9.44
N GLY A 31 7.85 10.61 -9.63
CA GLY A 31 7.46 11.25 -10.89
C GLY A 31 7.73 12.76 -10.86
N GLU A 32 7.59 13.41 -12.00
CA GLU A 32 7.84 14.86 -12.12
C GLU A 32 6.64 15.67 -11.62
N THR A 33 5.43 15.12 -11.76
CA THR A 33 4.18 15.79 -11.42
C THR A 33 3.39 15.04 -10.36
N ARG A 34 2.52 15.77 -9.64
CA ARG A 34 1.64 15.19 -8.62
C ARG A 34 0.67 14.18 -9.25
N GLU A 35 0.10 14.51 -10.39
CA GLU A 35 -0.88 13.68 -11.09
C GLU A 35 -0.26 12.36 -11.56
N GLU A 36 0.95 12.42 -12.12
CA GLU A 36 1.70 11.25 -12.56
C GLU A 36 2.02 10.32 -11.38
N VAL A 37 2.60 10.84 -10.31
CA VAL A 37 3.03 9.99 -9.19
C VAL A 37 1.84 9.34 -8.48
N LEU A 38 0.69 10.03 -8.41
CA LEU A 38 -0.56 9.49 -7.87
C LEU A 38 -1.21 8.43 -8.78
N LYS A 39 -1.09 8.59 -10.10
CA LYS A 39 -1.49 7.53 -11.04
C LYS A 39 -0.59 6.30 -10.87
N ASN A 40 0.73 6.51 -10.83
CA ASN A 40 1.71 5.44 -10.74
C ASN A 40 1.57 4.66 -9.43
N ILE A 41 1.37 5.32 -8.27
CA ILE A 41 1.22 4.62 -6.99
C ILE A 41 -0.04 3.74 -6.98
N LYS A 42 -1.13 4.19 -7.64
CA LYS A 42 -2.36 3.39 -7.75
C LYS A 42 -2.09 2.10 -8.53
N GLU A 43 -1.48 2.20 -9.70
CA GLU A 43 -1.12 1.04 -10.53
C GLU A 43 -0.16 0.09 -9.80
N ALA A 44 0.83 0.64 -9.09
CA ALA A 44 1.77 -0.16 -8.29
C ALA A 44 1.10 -0.90 -7.12
N ILE A 45 0.14 -0.25 -6.43
CA ILE A 45 -0.66 -0.90 -5.37
C ILE A 45 -1.51 -2.03 -5.96
N GLU A 46 -2.19 -1.80 -7.09
CA GLU A 46 -3.00 -2.81 -7.76
C GLU A 46 -2.16 -4.04 -8.16
N GLY A 47 -1.00 -3.81 -8.79
CA GLY A 47 -0.07 -4.89 -9.17
C GLY A 47 0.48 -5.66 -7.96
N TYR A 48 0.82 -4.96 -6.86
CA TYR A 48 1.28 -5.60 -5.63
C TYR A 48 0.20 -6.53 -5.04
N LEU A 49 -1.05 -6.07 -4.98
CA LEU A 49 -2.17 -6.84 -4.46
C LEU A 49 -2.49 -8.06 -5.32
N GLU A 50 -2.37 -7.93 -6.65
CA GLU A 50 -2.56 -9.05 -7.57
C GLU A 50 -1.53 -10.17 -7.31
N VAL A 51 -0.24 -9.83 -7.24
CA VAL A 51 0.82 -10.81 -6.94
C VAL A 51 0.60 -11.44 -5.56
N LYS A 52 0.26 -10.62 -4.54
CA LYS A 52 -0.02 -11.12 -3.19
C LYS A 52 -1.20 -12.10 -3.17
N ALA A 53 -2.26 -11.81 -3.92
CA ALA A 53 -3.40 -12.72 -4.05
C ALA A 53 -2.99 -14.04 -4.72
N GLN A 54 -2.19 -14.00 -5.79
CA GLN A 54 -1.69 -15.22 -6.45
C GLN A 54 -0.83 -16.07 -5.51
N LEU A 55 0.04 -15.45 -4.70
CA LEU A 55 0.86 -16.15 -3.71
C LEU A 55 0.02 -16.78 -2.59
N LEU A 56 -1.04 -16.10 -2.12
CA LEU A 56 -1.96 -16.67 -1.14
C LEU A 56 -2.72 -17.90 -1.66
N HIS A 57 -3.00 -17.95 -2.97
CA HIS A 57 -3.58 -19.15 -3.61
C HIS A 57 -2.56 -20.28 -3.76
N ARG A 58 -1.25 -19.98 -3.72
CA ARG A 58 -0.17 -20.95 -3.83
C ARG A 58 0.14 -21.61 -2.47
N LYS A 59 -0.75 -22.53 -2.09
CA LYS A 59 -0.60 -23.60 -1.08
C LYS A 59 0.24 -23.26 0.16
N ILE A 60 -0.33 -22.50 1.11
CA ILE A 60 -0.01 -22.72 2.52
C ILE A 60 -0.63 -24.08 2.90
N ARG A 61 0.19 -25.08 3.28
CA ARG A 61 -0.30 -26.40 3.78
C ARG A 61 -0.76 -26.28 5.25
N GLY A 62 -1.63 -25.34 5.58
CA GLY A 62 -2.06 -25.09 6.95
C GLY A 62 -3.48 -24.54 7.05
N GLU A 63 -4.04 -24.61 8.26
CA GLU A 63 -5.32 -24.01 8.61
C GLU A 63 -5.18 -22.48 8.76
N LYS A 64 -6.17 -21.74 8.26
CA LYS A 64 -6.24 -20.28 8.47
C LYS A 64 -6.96 -20.02 9.79
N VAL A 65 -6.26 -19.44 10.75
CA VAL A 65 -6.82 -19.02 12.05
C VAL A 65 -6.68 -17.51 12.17
N GLU A 66 -7.77 -16.83 12.51
CA GLU A 66 -7.74 -15.40 12.85
C GLU A 66 -7.38 -15.22 14.33
N VAL A 67 -6.48 -14.29 14.61
CA VAL A 67 -6.05 -13.98 15.98
C VAL A 67 -6.40 -12.52 16.27
N VAL A 68 -7.17 -12.31 17.34
CA VAL A 68 -7.51 -10.97 17.84
C VAL A 68 -6.52 -10.61 18.93
N VAL A 69 -5.94 -9.41 18.83
CA VAL A 69 -4.98 -8.87 19.81
C VAL A 69 -5.43 -7.49 20.28
N GLU A 70 -5.07 -7.14 21.51
CA GLU A 70 -5.19 -5.77 21.99
C GLU A 70 -4.06 -4.92 21.37
N ALA A 71 -4.41 -3.76 20.82
CA ALA A 71 -3.46 -2.84 20.23
C ALA A 71 -3.59 -1.46 20.90
N PRO A 72 -2.47 -0.73 21.11
CA PRO A 72 -2.51 0.65 21.59
C PRO A 72 -3.45 1.50 20.72
N SER A 73 -4.35 2.25 21.35
CA SER A 73 -5.33 3.11 20.66
C SER A 73 -4.67 4.14 19.74
N ALA A 74 -3.42 4.53 20.03
CA ALA A 74 -2.61 5.40 19.18
C ALA A 74 -2.43 4.86 17.74
N LEU A 75 -2.45 3.54 17.54
CA LEU A 75 -2.34 2.93 16.20
C LEU A 75 -3.62 3.06 15.36
N LEU A 76 -4.74 3.48 15.96
CA LEU A 76 -6.03 3.65 15.28
C LEU A 76 -6.33 5.12 14.95
N ALA A 77 -5.49 6.07 15.38
CA ALA A 77 -5.75 7.51 15.30
C ALA A 77 -5.37 8.16 13.94
N GLY A 78 -5.00 7.37 12.94
CA GLY A 78 -4.68 7.86 11.60
C GLY A 78 -5.72 7.40 10.58
N SER A 79 -6.79 8.17 10.42
CA SER A 79 -7.75 8.05 9.31
C SER A 79 -8.39 9.39 8.97
#